data_AF-A0A7J7ZAH4-F1
#
_entry.id   AF-A0A7J7ZAH4-F1
#
_cell.length_a   1.000
_cell.length_b   1.000
_cell.length_c   1.000
_cell.angle_alpha   90.00
_cell.angle_beta   90.00
_cell.angle_gamma   90.00
#
_symmetry.space_group_name_H-M   'P 1'
#
loop_
_entity.id
_entity.type
_entity.pdbx_description
1 polymer ?
#
loop_
_entity_poly.entity_id
_entity_poly.type
_entity_poly.pdbx_seq_one_letter_code
_entity_poly.pdbx_strand_id
1 'polypeptide(L)'
;MTITFVFMMIFSGLLVNLTTIVPWLSWLQYFSIPRYGYTALRHNEFLGQNFCPGLNVTANNTCSFAICTGEEYLIIQGIDLSPWGLWKNHVALACMIVIFLTIAYLKLLFLKKFS
;
A
#
# COMPACT_ATOMS: atom_id res chain seq x y z
N MET A 1 -11.76 -11.52 -13.30
CA MET A 1 -10.83 -11.46 -12.15
C MET A 1 -9.46 -10.92 -12.54
N THR A 2 -8.89 -11.30 -13.68
CA THR A 2 -7.55 -10.85 -14.12
C THR A 2 -7.47 -9.34 -14.41
N ILE A 3 -8.38 -8.79 -15.22
CA ILE A 3 -8.35 -7.35 -15.57
C ILE A 3 -8.54 -6.45 -14.34
N THR A 4 -9.44 -6.85 -13.42
CA THR A 4 -9.69 -6.11 -12.17
C THR A 4 -8.46 -6.08 -11.27
N PHE A 5 -7.73 -7.19 -11.15
CA PHE A 5 -6.50 -7.24 -10.36
C PHE A 5 -5.36 -6.45 -11.02
N VAL A 6 -5.22 -6.51 -12.34
CA VAL A 6 -4.26 -5.69 -13.09
C VAL A 6 -4.52 -4.21 -12.84
N PHE A 7 -5.77 -3.78 -12.91
CA PHE A 7 -6.15 -2.40 -12.59
C PHE A 7 -5.77 -2.02 -11.16
N MET A 8 -6.08 -2.86 -10.17
CA MET A 8 -5.69 -2.62 -8.78
C MET A 8 -4.17 -2.54 -8.58
N MET A 9 -3.38 -3.34 -9.31
CA MET A 9 -1.91 -3.33 -9.22
C MET A 9 -1.30 -2.00 -9.67
N ILE A 10 -1.90 -1.31 -10.63
CA ILE A 10 -1.43 0.03 -11.06
C ILE A 10 -1.47 1.01 -9.89
N PHE A 11 -2.51 0.92 -9.05
CA PHE A 11 -2.69 1.75 -7.85
C PHE A 11 -2.06 1.17 -6.57
N SER A 12 -1.23 0.13 -6.67
CA SER A 12 -0.55 -0.47 -5.51
C SER A 12 0.51 0.45 -4.90
N GLY A 13 1.03 1.41 -5.67
CA GLY A 13 2.14 2.27 -5.28
C GLY A 13 3.53 1.68 -5.50
N LEU A 14 3.62 0.57 -6.27
CA LEU A 14 4.89 -0.01 -6.72
C LEU A 14 5.36 0.60 -8.05
N LEU A 15 4.51 0.56 -9.08
CA LEU A 15 4.86 1.00 -10.44
C LEU A 15 4.64 2.50 -10.66
N VAL A 16 3.60 3.05 -10.04
CA VAL A 16 3.23 4.46 -10.13
C VAL A 16 3.29 5.05 -8.74
N ASN A 17 3.99 6.18 -8.59
CA ASN A 17 4.04 6.88 -7.32
C ASN A 17 2.67 7.51 -7.02
N LEU A 18 2.06 7.13 -5.90
CA LEU A 18 0.72 7.56 -5.53
C LEU A 18 0.66 9.01 -5.07
N THR A 19 1.79 9.57 -4.62
CA THR A 19 1.88 10.99 -4.23
C THR A 19 1.81 11.93 -5.43
N THR A 20 2.08 11.44 -6.64
CA THR A 20 2.08 12.22 -7.88
C THR A 20 0.81 12.02 -8.73
N ILE A 21 -0.14 11.19 -8.28
CA ILE A 21 -1.39 10.95 -9.03
C ILE A 21 -2.31 12.17 -8.91
N VAL A 22 -2.92 12.55 -10.04
CA VAL A 22 -3.93 13.61 -10.13
C VAL A 22 -5.08 13.40 -9.13
N PRO A 23 -5.54 14.43 -8.40
CA PRO A 23 -6.50 14.27 -7.31
C PRO A 23 -7.80 13.56 -7.69
N TRP A 24 -8.30 13.80 -8.90
CA TRP A 24 -9.53 13.18 -9.41
C TRP A 24 -9.42 11.67 -9.62
N LEU A 25 -8.21 11.12 -9.72
CA LEU A 25 -7.94 9.69 -9.88
C LEU A 25 -7.38 9.05 -8.60
N SER A 26 -6.82 9.86 -7.69
CA SER A 26 -6.14 9.40 -6.47
C SER A 26 -7.02 8.54 -5.56
N TRP A 27 -8.32 8.81 -5.49
CA TRP A 27 -9.24 8.04 -4.64
C TRP A 27 -9.39 6.57 -5.03
N LEU A 28 -9.07 6.19 -6.28
CA LEU A 28 -9.13 4.80 -6.73
C LEU A 28 -8.15 3.89 -5.99
N GLN A 29 -7.06 4.44 -5.43
CA GLN A 29 -6.11 3.67 -4.64
C GLN A 29 -6.75 2.99 -3.42
N TYR A 30 -7.84 3.55 -2.89
CA TYR A 30 -8.56 2.99 -1.74
C TYR A 30 -9.38 1.74 -2.09
N PHE A 31 -9.56 1.43 -3.37
CA PHE A 31 -10.21 0.19 -3.83
C PHE A 31 -9.18 -0.90 -4.17
N SER A 32 -7.88 -0.61 -4.11
CA SER A 32 -6.83 -1.55 -4.45
C SER A 32 -6.46 -2.45 -3.25
N ILE A 33 -6.79 -3.74 -3.34
CA ILE A 33 -6.37 -4.74 -2.34
C ILE A 33 -4.83 -4.81 -2.24
N PRO A 34 -4.07 -4.90 -3.37
CA PRO A 34 -2.60 -4.92 -3.32
C PRO A 34 -1.98 -3.69 -2.67
N ARG A 35 -2.61 -2.51 -2.76
CA ARG A 35 -2.14 -1.29 -2.08
C ARG A 35 -2.02 -1.49 -0.58
N TYR A 36 -3.07 -1.98 0.07
CA TYR A 36 -3.07 -2.17 1.52
C TYR A 36 -2.04 -3.22 1.96
N GLY A 37 -1.99 -4.36 1.27
CA GLY A 37 -1.00 -5.41 1.55
C GLY A 37 0.44 -4.92 1.37
N TYR A 38 0.73 -4.27 0.25
CA TYR A 38 2.07 -3.77 -0.05
C TYR A 38 2.51 -2.65 0.91
N THR A 39 1.58 -1.81 1.36
CA THR A 39 1.87 -0.75 2.35
C THR A 39 2.19 -1.34 3.72
N ALA A 40 1.42 -2.34 4.15
CA ALA A 40 1.69 -3.04 5.41
C ALA A 40 3.03 -3.76 5.39
N LEU A 41 3.35 -4.45 4.29
CA LEU A 41 4.63 -5.13 4.12
C LEU A 41 5.80 -4.14 4.16
N ARG A 42 5.71 -3.02 3.43
CA ARG A 42 6.76 -1.99 3.45
C ARG A 42 6.95 -1.42 4.85
N HIS A 43 5.87 -1.08 5.54
CA HIS A 43 5.98 -0.55 6.91
C HIS A 43 6.64 -1.57 7.84
N ASN A 44 6.25 -2.85 7.78
CA ASN A 44 6.83 -3.89 8.62
C ASN A 44 8.31 -4.18 8.31
N GLU A 45 8.70 -4.14 7.05
CA GLU A 45 10.05 -4.50 6.62
C GLU A 45 11.05 -3.35 6.78
N PHE A 46 10.67 -2.13 6.40
CA PHE A 46 11.59 -1.01 6.32
C PHE A 46 11.72 -0.24 7.63
N LEU A 47 10.73 -0.28 8.53
CA LEU A 47 10.83 0.44 9.80
C LEU A 47 12.01 -0.10 10.63
N GLY A 48 12.92 0.78 11.05
CA GLY A 48 14.14 0.44 11.78
C GLY A 48 15.33 -0.01 10.91
N GLN A 49 15.21 -0.03 9.59
CA GLN A 49 16.30 -0.43 8.70
C GLN A 49 17.24 0.73 8.34
N ASN A 50 18.53 0.44 8.25
CA ASN A 50 19.56 1.38 7.80
C ASN A 50 20.37 0.78 6.64
N PHE A 51 20.35 1.46 5.50
CA PHE A 51 20.97 1.03 4.25
C PHE A 51 22.30 1.72 3.96
N CYS A 52 22.73 2.66 4.80
CA CYS A 52 23.99 3.40 4.68
C CYS A 52 24.96 3.12 5.85
N PRO A 53 25.23 1.87 6.26
CA PRO A 53 26.19 1.61 7.33
C PRO A 53 27.62 1.92 6.86
N GLY A 54 28.35 2.76 7.61
CA GLY A 54 29.78 2.99 7.38
C GLY A 54 30.15 4.13 6.43
N LEU A 55 29.25 5.08 6.17
CA LEU A 55 29.61 6.35 5.54
C LEU A 55 30.49 7.20 6.47
N ASN A 56 31.80 6.99 6.41
CA ASN A 56 32.77 7.95 6.89
C ASN A 56 32.68 9.18 5.99
N VAL A 57 32.42 10.35 6.58
CA VAL A 57 32.12 11.66 5.93
C VAL A 57 33.30 12.22 5.08
N THR A 58 34.26 11.39 4.70
CA THR A 58 35.44 11.72 3.89
C THR A 58 35.24 11.53 2.38
N ALA A 59 34.15 10.89 1.93
CA ALA A 59 33.80 10.83 0.51
C ALA A 59 32.87 12.00 0.16
N ASN A 60 33.43 13.02 -0.49
CA ASN A 60 32.78 14.12 -1.21
C ASN A 60 31.25 13.97 -1.38
N ASN A 61 30.46 14.46 -0.39
CA ASN A 61 29.01 14.80 -0.35
C ASN A 61 27.98 14.14 -1.31
N THR A 62 28.25 13.01 -1.94
CA THR A 62 27.36 12.39 -2.95
C THR A 62 26.16 11.66 -2.35
N CYS A 63 26.18 11.38 -1.04
CA CYS A 63 25.05 10.78 -0.32
C CYS A 63 24.00 11.81 0.16
N SER A 64 24.16 13.11 -0.12
CA SER A 64 23.09 14.10 0.13
C SER A 64 21.78 13.81 -0.62
N PHE A 65 21.79 12.88 -1.58
CA PHE A 65 20.64 12.44 -2.38
C PHE A 65 20.22 10.98 -2.14
N ALA A 66 20.86 10.26 -1.21
CA ALA A 66 20.58 8.85 -0.97
C ALA A 66 19.57 8.67 0.19
N ILE A 67 18.57 7.83 -0.02
CA ILE A 67 17.63 7.42 1.04
C ILE A 67 18.34 6.38 1.90
N CYS A 68 18.71 6.76 3.12
CA CYS A 68 19.58 5.94 3.97
C CYS A 68 18.83 5.17 5.04
N THR A 69 17.68 5.68 5.49
CA THR A 69 16.85 5.03 6.51
C THR A 69 15.56 4.54 5.91
N GLY A 70 15.04 3.44 6.43
CA GLY A 70 13.74 2.95 6.00
C GLY A 70 12.60 3.91 6.40
N GLU A 71 12.74 4.66 7.49
CA GLU A 71 11.80 5.72 7.88
C GLU A 71 11.71 6.82 6.82
N GLU A 72 12.85 7.30 6.32
CA GLU A 72 12.89 8.29 5.25
C GLU A 72 12.23 7.75 3.98
N TYR A 73 12.51 6.49 3.61
CA TYR A 73 11.82 5.82 2.51
C TYR A 73 10.29 5.80 2.72
N LEU A 74 9.82 5.40 3.90
CA LEU A 74 8.40 5.33 4.23
C LEU A 74 7.72 6.70 4.17
N ILE A 75 8.36 7.76 4.68
CA ILE A 75 7.86 9.14 4.63
C ILE A 75 7.71 9.61 3.18
N ILE A 76 8.71 9.37 2.33
CA ILE A 76 8.67 9.74 0.90
C ILE A 76 7.52 9.03 0.17
N GLN A 77 7.21 7.79 0.58
CA GLN A 77 6.08 7.01 0.06
C GLN A 77 4.72 7.42 0.65
N GLY A 78 4.68 8.41 1.56
CA GLY A 78 3.47 8.88 2.24
C GLY A 78 2.89 7.84 3.21
N ILE A 79 3.75 7.00 3.79
CA ILE A 79 3.38 5.97 4.77
C ILE A 79 3.66 6.52 6.17
N ASP A 80 2.66 6.45 7.04
CA ASP A 80 2.80 6.83 8.44
C ASP A 80 3.73 5.85 9.18
N LEU A 81 4.63 6.38 10.00
CA LEU A 81 5.59 5.62 10.81
C LEU A 81 4.97 5.12 12.12
N SER A 82 3.81 5.62 12.51
CA SER A 82 3.13 5.14 13.71
C SER A 82 2.69 3.68 13.56
N PRO A 83 2.51 2.93 14.67
CA PRO A 83 1.92 1.59 14.62
C PRO A 83 0.55 1.56 13.95
N TRP A 84 -0.19 2.67 14.00
CA TRP A 84 -1.47 2.80 13.30
C TRP A 84 -1.29 2.77 11.78
N GLY A 85 -0.16 3.24 11.24
CA GLY A 85 0.20 3.13 9.83
C GLY A 85 0.17 1.68 9.33
N LEU A 86 0.60 0.72 10.15
CA LEU A 86 0.49 -0.71 9.86
C LEU A 86 -0.94 -1.23 9.96
N TRP A 87 -1.60 -0.97 11.10
CA TRP A 87 -2.91 -1.54 11.43
C TRP A 87 -4.05 -0.98 10.58
N LYS A 88 -3.95 0.27 10.13
CA LYS A 88 -4.89 0.88 9.18
C LYS A 88 -5.08 0.03 7.93
N ASN A 89 -4.00 -0.56 7.41
CA ASN A 89 -4.07 -1.42 6.22
C ASN A 89 -4.80 -2.74 6.50
N HIS A 90 -4.53 -3.35 7.66
CA HIS A 90 -5.19 -4.59 8.08
C HIS A 90 -6.70 -4.39 8.31
N VAL A 91 -7.08 -3.30 8.99
CA VAL A 91 -8.49 -2.96 9.20
C VAL A 91 -9.19 -2.71 7.86
N ALA A 92 -8.56 -2.00 6.92
CA ALA A 92 -9.13 -1.78 5.59
C ALA A 92 -9.38 -3.10 4.84
N LEU A 93 -8.43 -4.03 4.86
CA LEU A 93 -8.57 -5.35 4.26
C LEU A 93 -9.69 -6.18 4.94
N ALA A 94 -9.76 -6.15 6.28
CA ALA A 94 -10.83 -6.83 7.02
C ALA A 94 -12.22 -6.27 6.63
N CYS A 95 -12.36 -4.94 6.52
CA CYS A 95 -13.59 -4.31 6.05
C CYS A 95 -13.95 -4.77 4.62
N MET A 96 -12.98 -4.82 3.70
CA MET A 96 -13.21 -5.31 2.34
C MET A 96 -13.69 -6.77 2.32
N ILE A 97 -13.09 -7.63 3.14
CA ILE A 97 -13.50 -9.04 3.27
C ILE A 97 -14.97 -9.12 3.71
N VAL A 98 -15.35 -8.40 4.77
CA VAL A 98 -16.73 -8.39 5.27
C VAL A 98 -17.70 -7.90 4.20
N ILE A 99 -17.37 -6.82 3.49
CA ILE A 99 -18.20 -6.27 2.41
C ILE A 99 -18.39 -7.29 1.28
N PHE A 100 -17.30 -7.86 0.75
CA PHE A 100 -17.40 -8.81 -0.36
C PHE A 100 -18.09 -10.10 0.02
N LEU A 101 -17.89 -10.62 1.22
CA LEU A 101 -18.61 -11.79 1.72
C LEU A 101 -20.10 -11.51 1.90
N THR A 102 -20.46 -10.33 2.41
CA THR A 102 -21.87 -9.91 2.52
C THR A 102 -22.53 -9.83 1.15
N ILE A 103 -21.87 -9.21 0.17
CA ILE A 103 -22.36 -9.14 -1.22
C ILE A 103 -22.52 -10.56 -1.80
N ALA A 104 -21.51 -11.42 -1.64
CA ALA A 104 -21.56 -12.79 -2.13
C ALA A 104 -22.73 -13.58 -1.51
N TYR A 105 -22.92 -13.45 -0.19
CA TYR A 105 -24.03 -14.05 0.53
C TYR A 105 -25.39 -13.58 -0.01
N LEU A 106 -25.60 -12.27 -0.15
CA LEU A 106 -26.85 -11.72 -0.68
C LEU A 106 -27.10 -12.16 -2.13
N LYS A 107 -26.06 -12.22 -2.98
CA LYS A 107 -26.20 -12.70 -4.36
C LYS A 107 -26.64 -14.16 -4.43
N LEU A 108 -26.16 -15.00 -3.51
CA LEU A 108 -26.59 -16.40 -3.41
C LEU A 108 -28.02 -16.51 -2.85
N LEU A 109 -28.36 -15.67 -1.85
CA LEU A 109 -29.68 -15.63 -1.24
C LEU A 109 -30.77 -15.22 -2.24
N PHE A 110 -30.50 -14.23 -3.08
CA PHE A 110 -31.45 -13.70 -4.07
C PHE A 110 -31.34 -14.36 -5.45
N LEU A 111 -30.49 -15.38 -5.60
CA LEU A 111 -30.42 -16.14 -6.84
C LEU A 111 -31.76 -16.85 -7.06
N LYS A 112 -32.50 -16.44 -8.10
CA LYS A 112 -33.72 -17.12 -8.51
C LYS A 112 -33.40 -18.57 -8.83
N LYS A 113 -33.83 -19.49 -7.98
CA LYS A 113 -33.89 -20.91 -8.30
C LYS A 113 -35.07 -21.09 -9.23
N PHE A 114 -34.80 -21.34 -10.51
CA PHE A 114 -35.83 -21.83 -11.42
C PHE A 114 -36.19 -23.24 -10.94
N SER A 115 -37.44 -23.39 -10.48
CA SER A 115 -38.11 -24.69 -10.38
C SER A 115 -38.81 -25.00 -11.69
#